data_AF-A0A958QMS9-F1
#
_entry.id   AF-A0A958QMS9-F1
#
_cell.length_a   1.000
_cell.length_b   1.000
_cell.length_c   1.000
_cell.angle_alpha   90.00
_cell.angle_beta   90.00
_cell.angle_gamma   90.00
#
_symmetry.space_group_name_H-M   'P 1'
#
loop_
_entity.id
_entity.type
_entity.pdbx_description
1 polymer ?
#
loop_
_entity_poly.entity_id
_entity_poly.type
_entity_poly.pdbx_seq_one_letter_code
_entity_poly.pdbx_strand_id
1 'polypeptide(L)'
;MIKEKLDGDLPMYELILTDINMPEMDGLKLLELVRAEPKTSNIPVLIVTTDGGKPTVIKAVMSGVSGYMVKPFGVEDVKNKILEIYKRKSEMGDSTSPS
;
A
#
# COMPACT_ATOMS: atom_id res chain seq x y z
N MET A 1 8.94 -26.46 8.43
CA MET A 1 7.57 -26.84 8.83
C MET A 1 6.60 -25.64 8.73
N ILE A 2 6.68 -24.82 7.66
CA ILE A 2 5.82 -23.61 7.51
C ILE A 2 5.35 -23.38 6.06
N LYS A 3 5.52 -24.36 5.15
CA LYS A 3 5.09 -24.24 3.75
C LYS A 3 3.66 -24.75 3.49
N GLU A 4 3.02 -25.41 4.44
CA GLU A 4 1.75 -26.15 4.24
C GLU A 4 0.47 -25.36 4.57
N LYS A 5 0.55 -24.03 4.79
CA LYS A 5 -0.65 -23.23 5.18
C LYS A 5 -0.99 -22.08 4.24
N LEU A 6 -0.52 -22.17 2.99
CA LEU A 6 -0.83 -21.22 1.92
C LEU A 6 -1.68 -21.84 0.79
N ASP A 7 -2.09 -23.10 0.94
CA ASP A 7 -2.94 -23.84 -0.03
C ASP A 7 -4.46 -23.74 0.24
N GLY A 8 -4.87 -23.05 1.29
CA GLY A 8 -6.26 -22.60 1.44
C GLY A 8 -6.36 -21.17 0.92
N ASP A 9 -7.41 -20.85 0.15
CA ASP A 9 -7.74 -19.50 -0.32
C ASP A 9 -7.36 -18.46 0.74
N LEU A 10 -6.19 -17.85 0.59
CA LEU A 10 -5.76 -16.79 1.49
C LEU A 10 -6.71 -15.63 1.23
N PRO A 11 -7.28 -15.01 2.27
CA PRO A 11 -8.15 -13.87 2.08
C PRO A 11 -7.38 -12.85 1.23
N MET A 12 -7.97 -12.47 0.11
CA MET A 12 -7.39 -11.46 -0.78
C MET A 12 -7.21 -10.18 0.03
N TYR A 13 -5.96 -9.78 0.29
CA TYR A 13 -5.71 -8.58 1.06
C TYR A 13 -6.19 -7.35 0.27
N GLU A 14 -7.00 -6.51 0.90
CA GLU A 14 -7.59 -5.34 0.23
C GLU A 14 -6.79 -4.05 0.41
N LEU A 15 -5.87 -4.02 1.39
CA LEU A 15 -5.00 -2.89 1.71
C LEU A 15 -3.77 -3.39 2.46
N ILE A 16 -2.60 -2.85 2.15
CA ILE A 16 -1.36 -3.05 2.90
C ILE A 16 -1.00 -1.74 3.58
N LEU A 17 -0.80 -1.76 4.90
CA LEU A 17 -0.29 -0.64 5.69
C LEU A 17 1.11 -1.01 6.20
N THR A 18 2.13 -0.21 5.90
CA THR A 18 3.52 -0.51 6.32
C THR A 18 4.25 0.73 6.80
N ASP A 19 5.14 0.57 7.79
CA ASP A 19 6.11 1.61 8.12
C ASP A 19 7.28 1.63 7.10
N ILE A 20 7.92 2.77 6.90
CA ILE A 20 9.22 2.85 6.20
C ILE A 20 10.33 2.37 7.14
N ASN A 21 10.30 2.87 8.37
CA ASN A 21 11.34 2.62 9.36
C ASN A 21 11.05 1.31 10.10
N MET A 22 11.27 0.18 9.42
CA MET A 22 11.21 -1.16 10.01
C MET A 22 12.63 -1.74 10.15
N PRO A 23 12.92 -2.45 11.26
CA PRO A 23 14.14 -3.25 11.35
C PRO A 23 14.09 -4.38 10.31
N GLU A 24 15.26 -4.75 9.77
CA GLU A 24 15.47 -5.82 8.78
C GLU A 24 14.99 -5.54 7.34
N MET A 25 13.82 -4.90 7.13
CA MET A 25 13.29 -4.62 5.78
C MET A 25 12.60 -3.26 5.68
N ASP A 26 13.01 -2.41 4.75
CA ASP A 26 12.39 -1.11 4.47
C ASP A 26 10.98 -1.28 3.84
N GLY A 27 10.00 -0.50 4.29
CA GLY A 27 8.66 -0.46 3.70
C GLY A 27 8.64 -0.11 2.21
N LEU A 28 9.63 0.65 1.72
CA LEU A 28 9.81 0.88 0.29
C LEU A 28 10.21 -0.40 -0.44
N LYS A 29 11.04 -1.24 0.18
CA LYS A 29 11.43 -2.53 -0.40
C LYS A 29 10.25 -3.50 -0.45
N LEU A 30 9.42 -3.50 0.60
CA LEU A 30 8.17 -4.24 0.60
C LEU A 30 7.25 -3.79 -0.54
N LEU A 31 7.11 -2.48 -0.77
CA LEU A 31 6.32 -1.95 -1.89
C LEU A 31 6.83 -2.46 -3.25
N GLU A 32 8.14 -2.48 -3.47
CA GLU A 32 8.72 -3.05 -4.69
C GLU A 32 8.35 -4.53 -4.88
N LEU A 33 8.44 -5.34 -3.82
CA LEU A 33 8.09 -6.77 -3.86
C LEU A 33 6.60 -6.98 -4.14
N VAL A 34 5.74 -6.21 -3.47
CA VAL A 34 4.29 -6.24 -3.67
C VAL A 34 3.91 -5.88 -5.10
N ARG A 35 4.61 -4.91 -5.71
CA ARG A 35 4.38 -4.47 -7.08
C ARG A 35 4.94 -5.43 -8.12
N ALA A 36 6.01 -6.16 -7.81
CA ALA A 36 6.61 -7.16 -8.69
C ALA A 36 5.72 -8.41 -8.86
N GLU A 37 4.91 -8.75 -7.85
CA GLU A 37 4.08 -9.95 -7.86
C GLU A 37 2.67 -9.68 -8.45
N PRO A 38 2.25 -10.35 -9.54
CA PRO A 38 0.96 -10.10 -10.20
C PRO A 38 -0.27 -10.26 -9.29
N LYS A 39 -0.18 -11.14 -8.29
CA LYS A 39 -1.28 -11.39 -7.33
C LYS A 39 -1.47 -10.23 -6.35
N THR A 40 -0.43 -9.45 -6.09
CA THR A 40 -0.43 -8.37 -5.09
C THR A 40 -0.23 -6.99 -5.67
N SER A 41 0.12 -6.90 -6.96
CA SER A 41 0.44 -5.64 -7.65
C SER A 41 -0.70 -4.62 -7.60
N ASN A 42 -1.95 -5.09 -7.63
CA ASN A 42 -3.16 -4.28 -7.60
C ASN A 42 -3.63 -3.92 -6.18
N ILE A 43 -2.97 -4.44 -5.14
CA ILE A 43 -3.34 -4.16 -3.76
C ILE A 43 -2.86 -2.75 -3.40
N PRO A 44 -3.76 -1.87 -2.91
CA PRO A 44 -3.36 -0.55 -2.45
C PRO A 44 -2.35 -0.64 -1.31
N VAL A 45 -1.30 0.17 -1.36
CA VAL A 45 -0.28 0.23 -0.31
C VAL A 45 -0.30 1.64 0.29
N LEU A 46 -0.47 1.73 1.60
CA LEU A 46 -0.38 2.94 2.39
C LEU A 46 0.89 2.88 3.24
N ILE A 47 1.81 3.80 2.99
CA ILE A 47 3.04 3.90 3.77
C ILE A 47 2.84 4.91 4.90
N VAL A 48 3.20 4.50 6.12
CA VAL A 48 3.27 5.36 7.31
C VAL A 48 4.72 5.56 7.71
N THR A 49 5.11 6.72 8.20
CA THR A 49 6.49 6.92 8.69
C THR A 49 6.58 8.08 9.66
N THR A 50 7.62 8.08 10.49
CA THR A 50 8.01 9.25 11.29
C THR A 50 8.82 10.27 10.47
N ASP A 51 9.48 9.82 9.40
CA ASP A 51 10.29 10.67 8.52
C ASP A 51 9.48 11.13 7.30
N GLY A 52 8.96 12.36 7.41
CA GLY A 52 8.22 13.07 6.37
C GLY A 52 9.07 13.75 5.28
N GLY A 53 10.37 13.47 5.22
CA GLY A 53 11.28 14.16 4.31
C GLY A 53 10.85 14.07 2.84
N LYS A 54 10.94 15.19 2.10
CA LYS A 54 10.63 15.26 0.66
C LYS A 54 11.24 14.12 -0.17
N PRO A 55 12.51 13.71 0.01
CA PRO A 55 13.10 12.62 -0.76
C PRO A 55 12.38 11.28 -0.56
N THR A 56 11.95 11.00 0.67
CA THR A 56 11.26 9.77 1.06
C THR A 56 9.86 9.71 0.44
N VAL A 57 9.13 10.83 0.47
CA VAL A 57 7.83 10.96 -0.21
C VAL A 57 7.96 10.75 -1.71
N ILE A 58 8.94 11.41 -2.34
CA ILE A 58 9.18 11.29 -3.79
C ILE A 58 9.46 9.83 -4.16
N LYS A 59 10.33 9.14 -3.43
CA LYS A 59 10.62 7.72 -3.66
C LYS A 59 9.36 6.86 -3.55
N ALA A 60 8.56 7.03 -2.49
CA ALA A 60 7.32 6.28 -2.30
C ALA A 60 6.35 6.48 -3.48
N VAL A 61 6.18 7.73 -3.93
CA VAL A 61 5.33 8.04 -5.09
C VAL A 61 5.86 7.40 -6.37
N MET A 62 7.17 7.47 -6.62
CA MET A 62 7.80 6.86 -7.80
C MET A 62 7.68 5.33 -7.82
N SER A 63 7.65 4.68 -6.65
CA SER A 63 7.46 3.24 -6.50
C SER A 63 5.98 2.80 -6.62
N GLY A 64 5.04 3.71 -6.89
CA GLY A 64 3.64 3.38 -7.09
C GLY A 64 2.87 3.13 -5.79
N VAL A 65 3.21 3.84 -4.72
CA VAL A 65 2.43 3.83 -3.48
C VAL A 65 1.03 4.42 -3.71
N SER A 66 0.01 3.87 -3.06
CA SER A 66 -1.36 4.37 -3.18
C SER A 66 -1.62 5.56 -2.26
N GLY A 67 -0.89 5.64 -1.14
CA GLY A 67 -0.92 6.78 -0.24
C GLY A 67 0.25 6.79 0.72
N TYR A 68 0.44 7.93 1.36
CA TYR A 68 1.52 8.14 2.32
C TYR A 68 1.01 9.00 3.49
N MET A 69 1.45 8.70 4.71
CA MET A 69 1.12 9.42 5.94
C MET A 69 2.35 9.59 6.84
N VAL A 70 2.48 10.78 7.44
CA VAL A 70 3.54 11.10 8.39
C VAL A 70 2.96 11.11 9.79
N LYS A 71 3.66 10.49 10.75
CA LYS A 71 3.30 10.51 12.16
C LYS A 71 3.62 11.88 12.78
N PRO A 72 2.86 12.33 13.79
CA PRO A 72 1.69 11.67 14.37
C PRO A 72 0.44 11.85 13.51
N PHE A 73 -0.42 10.82 13.48
CA PHE A 73 -1.74 10.87 12.84
C PHE A 73 -2.80 10.31 13.79
N GLY A 74 -4.01 10.84 13.71
CA GLY A 74 -5.18 10.34 14.43
C GLY A 74 -5.91 9.23 13.66
N VAL A 75 -6.91 8.64 14.32
CA VAL A 75 -7.76 7.60 13.70
C VAL A 75 -8.54 8.15 12.51
N GLU A 76 -8.98 9.42 12.58
CA GLU A 76 -9.69 10.06 11.48
C GLU A 76 -8.81 10.28 10.25
N ASP A 77 -7.53 10.62 10.44
CA ASP A 77 -6.58 10.81 9.32
C ASP A 77 -6.40 9.51 8.54
N VAL A 78 -6.24 8.39 9.25
CA VAL A 78 -6.12 7.05 8.65
C VAL A 78 -7.41 6.70 7.91
N LYS A 79 -8.57 6.93 8.53
CA LYS A 79 -9.87 6.64 7.91
C LYS A 79 -10.06 7.45 6.62
N ASN A 80 -9.79 8.75 6.66
CA ASN A 80 -9.89 9.65 5.51
C ASN A 80 -8.95 9.21 4.40
N LYS A 81 -7.70 8.87 4.72
CA LYS A 81 -6.72 8.42 3.74
C LYS A 81 -7.13 7.11 3.07
N ILE A 82 -7.67 6.17 3.84
CA ILE A 82 -8.19 4.91 3.29
C ILE A 82 -9.36 5.19 2.34
N LEU A 83 -10.32 6.01 2.74
CA LEU A 83 -11.46 6.39 1.89
C LEU A 83 -11.01 7.06 0.58
N GLU A 84 -10.02 7.95 0.62
CA GLU A 84 -9.43 8.57 -0.58
C GLU A 84 -8.83 7.53 -1.53
N ILE A 85 -8.09 6.54 -0.99
CA ILE A 85 -7.47 5.47 -1.77
C ILE A 85 -8.54 4.64 -2.48
N TYR A 86 -9.59 4.21 -1.75
CA TYR A 86 -10.66 3.40 -2.34
C TYR A 86 -11.50 4.19 -3.35
N LYS A 87 -11.75 5.48 -3.10
CA LYS A 87 -12.48 6.35 -4.05
C LYS A 87 -11.72 6.48 -5.38
N ARG A 88 -10.40 6.68 -5.34
CA ARG A 88 -9.58 6.70 -6.56
C ARG A 88 -9.61 5.36 -7.30
N LYS A 89 -9.61 4.25 -6.57
CA LYS A 89 -9.69 2.90 -7.15
C LYS A 89 -11.03 2.68 -7.87
N SER A 90 -12.15 3.12 -7.29
CA SER A 90 -13.46 3.02 -7.95
C SER A 90 -13.57 3.92 -9.19
N GLU A 91 -13.03 5.15 -9.13
CA GLU A 91 -13.05 6.09 -10.26
C GLU A 91 -12.19 5.61 -11.44
N MET A 92 -11.07 4.92 -11.15
CA MET A 92 -10.21 4.34 -12.20
C MET A 92 -10.79 3.04 -12.79
N GLY A 93 -11.55 2.28 -12.00
CA GLY A 93 -12.20 1.03 -12.43
C GLY A 93 -13.36 1.21 -13.42
N ASP A 94 -13.92 2.41 -13.52
CA ASP A 94 -15.08 2.71 -14.39
C ASP A 94 -14.68 3.20 -15.80
N SER A 95 -13.37 3.32 -16.09
CA SER A 95 -12.85 3.76 -17.38
C SER A 95 -12.54 2.62 -18.37
N THR A 96 -12.85 1.37 -18.00
CA THR A 96 -12.71 0.18 -18.87
C THR A 96 -14.04 -0.56 -19.05
N SER A 97 -15.12 0.18 -19.26
CA SER A 97 -16.28 -0.34 -20.01
C SER A 97 -16.12 0.04 -21.49
N PRO A 98 -15.63 -0.87 -22.35
CA PRO A 98 -15.72 -0.69 -23.79
C PRO A 98 -17.11 -1.13 -24.29
N SER A 99 -17.77 -0.20 -24.98
CA SER A 99 -18.96 -0.35 -25.85
C SER A 99 -20.30 -0.66 -25.17
#